data_AF-A0A3M1BSZ5-F1
#
_entry.id   AF-A0A3M1BSZ5-F1
#
_cell.length_a   1.000
_cell.length_b   1.000
_cell.length_c   1.000
_cell.angle_alpha   90.00
_cell.angle_beta   90.00
_cell.angle_gamma   90.00
#
_symmetry.space_group_name_H-M   'P 1'
#
loop_
_entity.id
_entity.type
_entity.pdbx_description
1 polymer ?
#
loop_
_entity_poly.entity_id
_entity_poly.type
_entity_poly.pdbx_seq_one_letter_code
_entity_poly.pdbx_strand_id
1 'polypeptide(L)' 'MSREEVIQKLLQENKEFRYHYEKHHELDAQVDKLEKHHPMTHELEMEIERLKRERLYHRDMMERMINDFMKSYA' A
#
# COMPACT_ATOMS: atom_id res chain seq x y z
N MET A 1 -21.95 -7.26 -1.76
CA MET A 1 -20.78 -6.86 -2.55
C MET A 1 -19.59 -7.65 -2.03
N SER A 2 -18.81 -8.26 -2.92
CA SER A 2 -17.55 -8.90 -2.53
C SER A 2 -16.45 -7.85 -2.34
N ARG A 3 -15.42 -8.17 -1.55
CA ARG A 3 -14.28 -7.27 -1.32
C ARG A 3 -13.58 -6.89 -2.62
N GLU A 4 -13.44 -7.84 -3.54
CA GLU A 4 -12.83 -7.61 -4.85
C GLU A 4 -13.60 -6.61 -5.70
N GLU A 5 -14.94 -6.69 -5.71
CA GLU A 5 -15.77 -5.69 -6.39
C GLU A 5 -15.61 -4.29 -5.79
N VAL A 6 -15.52 -4.18 -4.46
CA VAL A 6 -15.28 -2.90 -3.80
C VAL A 6 -13.92 -2.33 -4.15
N ILE A 7 -12.87 -3.16 -4.20
CA ILE A 7 -11.53 -2.72 -4.62
C ILE A 7 -11.57 -2.21 -6.06
N GLN A 8 -12.20 -2.94 -6.98
CA GLN A 8 -12.31 -2.51 -8.38
C GLN A 8 -13.07 -1.19 -8.51
N LYS A 9 -14.19 -1.03 -7.80
CA LYS A 9 -14.92 0.24 -7.74
C LYS A 9 -14.08 1.37 -7.16
N LEU A 10 -13.43 1.15 -6.03
CA LEU A 10 -12.57 2.16 -5.40
C LEU A 10 -11.39 2.55 -6.30
N LEU A 11 -10.80 1.62 -7.05
CA LEU A 11 -9.76 1.94 -8.03
C LEU A 11 -10.27 2.82 -9.19
N GLN A 12 -11.52 2.66 -9.60
CA GLN A 12 -12.13 3.43 -10.68
C GLN A 12 -12.69 4.78 -10.21
N GLU A 13 -13.38 4.79 -9.08
CA GLU A 13 -14.15 5.93 -8.57
C GLU A 13 -13.35 6.78 -7.58
N ASN A 14 -12.43 6.18 -6.81
CA ASN A 14 -11.68 6.86 -5.76
C ASN A 14 -10.18 7.02 -6.13
N LYS A 15 -9.82 8.23 -6.56
CA LYS A 15 -8.44 8.61 -6.89
C LYS A 15 -7.47 8.46 -5.70
N GLU A 16 -7.95 8.65 -4.48
CA GLU A 16 -7.15 8.51 -3.26
C GLU A 16 -6.81 7.04 -2.99
N PHE A 17 -7.79 6.14 -3.17
CA PHE A 17 -7.57 4.70 -3.08
C PHE A 17 -6.55 4.24 -4.13
N ARG A 18 -6.72 4.70 -5.38
CA ARG A 18 -5.78 4.41 -6.46
C ARG A 18 -4.37 4.89 -6.12
N TYR A 19 -4.23 6.10 -5.59
CA TYR A 19 -2.93 6.64 -5.16
C TYR A 19 -2.28 5.75 -4.10
N HIS A 20 -3.02 5.33 -3.07
CA HIS A 20 -2.47 4.43 -2.04
C HIS A 20 -2.11 3.04 -2.60
N TYR A 21 -2.89 2.53 -3.54
CA TYR A 21 -2.61 1.27 -4.21
C TYR A 21 -1.33 1.33 -5.05
N GLU A 22 -1.19 2.36 -5.88
CA GLU A 22 0.02 2.60 -6.68
C GLU A 22 1.23 2.84 -5.78
N LYS A 23 1.09 3.63 -4.71
CA LYS A 23 2.16 3.87 -3.73
C LYS A 23 2.59 2.62 -2.97
N HIS A 24 1.63 1.80 -2.54
CA HIS A 24 1.94 0.53 -1.89
C HIS A 24 2.80 -0.35 -2.81
N HIS A 25 2.42 -0.47 -4.08
CA HIS A 25 3.17 -1.27 -5.06
C HIS A 25 4.56 -0.66 -5.37
N GLU A 26 4.65 0.65 -5.48
CA GLU A 26 5.92 1.38 -5.68
C GLU A 26 6.88 1.16 -4.51
N LEU A 27 6.38 1.26 -3.27
CA LEU A 27 7.17 1.03 -2.06
C LEU A 27 7.60 -0.43 -1.92
N ASP A 28 6.73 -1.37 -2.31
CA ASP A 28 7.08 -2.79 -2.31
C ASP A 28 8.25 -3.09 -3.25
N ALA A 29 8.21 -2.54 -4.48
CA ALA A 29 9.30 -2.66 -5.44
C ALA A 29 10.59 -1.99 -4.96
N GLN A 30 10.49 -0.84 -4.27
CA GLN A 30 11.65 -0.17 -3.67
C GLN A 30 12.28 -1.00 -2.55
N VAL A 31 11.45 -1.55 -1.65
CA VAL A 31 11.90 -2.43 -0.57
C VAL A 31 12.60 -3.66 -1.16
N ASP A 32 11.99 -4.35 -2.12
CA ASP A 32 12.57 -5.54 -2.74
C ASP A 32 13.91 -5.24 -3.44
N LYS A 33 14.02 -4.09 -4.12
CA LYS A 33 15.26 -3.65 -4.76
C LYS A 33 16.37 -3.36 -3.74
N LEU A 34 16.04 -2.74 -2.62
CA LEU A 34 16.99 -2.44 -1.55
C LEU A 34 17.38 -3.71 -0.77
N GLU A 35 16.44 -4.64 -0.55
CA GLU A 35 16.71 -5.91 0.13
C GLU A 35 17.62 -6.82 -0.71
N LYS A 36 17.54 -6.73 -2.04
CA LYS A 36 18.44 -7.43 -2.97
C LYS A 36 19.81 -6.76 -3.13
N HIS A 37 19.99 -5.53 -2.63
CA HIS A 37 21.24 -4.81 -2.75
C HIS A 37 22.27 -5.32 -1.75
N HIS A 38 23.45 -5.72 -2.24
CA HIS A 38 24.59 -6.11 -1.41
C HIS A 38 25.83 -5.26 -1.76
N PRO A 39 26.60 -4.78 -0.76
CA PRO A 39 26.45 -5.03 0.68
C PRO A 39 25.28 -4.26 1.30
N MET A 40 24.65 -4.87 2.30
CA MET A 40 23.58 -4.27 3.08
C MET A 40 24.21 -3.45 4.20
N THR A 41 24.09 -2.13 4.14
CA THR A 41 24.61 -1.21 5.16
C THR A 41 23.51 -0.86 6.16
N HIS A 42 23.91 -0.42 7.36
CA HIS A 42 22.96 -0.01 8.40
C HIS A 42 22.02 1.12 7.94
N GLU A 43 22.51 2.03 7.10
CA GLU A 43 21.70 3.09 6.49
C GLU A 43 20.63 2.53 5.55
N LEU A 44 20.96 1.51 4.75
CA LEU A 44 20.00 0.82 3.88
C LEU A 44 18.96 0.04 4.70
N GLU A 45 19.35 -0.60 5.80
CA GLU A 45 18.41 -1.24 6.73
C GLU A 45 17.39 -0.25 7.30
N MET A 46 17.85 0.91 7.77
CA MET A 46 16.97 1.96 8.28
C MET A 46 16.03 2.48 7.20
N GLU A 47 16.51 2.68 5.97
CA GLU A 47 15.69 3.13 4.85
C GLU A 47 14.63 2.08 4.48
N ILE A 48 15.00 0.80 4.40
CA ILE A 48 14.07 -0.30 4.15
C ILE A 48 13.00 -0.37 5.25
N GLU A 49 13.39 -0.24 6.51
CA GLU A 49 12.44 -0.25 7.61
C GLU A 49 11.47 0.95 7.53
N ARG A 50 11.97 2.13 7.14
CA ARG A 50 11.14 3.31 6.88
C ARG A 50 10.13 3.06 5.75
N LEU A 51 10.59 2.52 4.63
CA LEU A 51 9.74 2.19 3.47
C LEU A 51 8.71 1.10 3.82
N LYS A 52 9.08 0.10 4.62
CA LYS A 52 8.15 -0.93 5.12
C LYS A 52 7.04 -0.32 5.99
N ARG A 53 7.37 0.65 6.85
CA ARG A 53 6.37 1.38 7.66
C ARG A 53 5.44 2.21 6.78
N GLU A 54 5.97 2.90 5.77
CA GLU A 54 5.15 3.67 4.84
C GLU A 54 4.24 2.77 3.99
N ARG A 55 4.74 1.62 3.54
CA ARG A 55 3.94 0.59 2.85
C ARG A 55 2.78 0.10 3.74
N LEU A 56 3.05 -0.15 5.02
CA LEU A 56 2.01 -0.53 5.99
C LEU A 56 0.94 0.56 6.14
N TYR A 57 1.36 1.83 6.23
CA TYR A 57 0.42 2.96 6.29
C TYR A 57 -0.52 3.00 5.07
N HIS A 58 0.01 2.84 3.86
CA HIS A 58 -0.81 2.81 2.65
C HIS A 58 -1.76 1.61 2.61
N ARG A 59 -1.31 0.44 3.09
CA ARG A 59 -2.17 -0.73 3.25
C ARG A 59 -3.32 -0.45 4.24
N ASP A 60 -3.03 0.12 5.39
CA ASP A 60 -4.03 0.43 6.41
C ASP A 60 -5.04 1.46 5.89
N MET A 61 -4.59 2.44 5.11
CA MET A 61 -5.47 3.41 4.47
C MET A 61 -6.40 2.74 3.44
N MET A 62 -5.87 1.84 2.61
CA MET A 62 -6.70 1.05 1.67
C MET A 62 -7.74 0.22 2.43
N GLU A 63 -7.34 -0.49 3.48
CA GLU A 63 -8.26 -1.28 4.31
C GLU A 63 -9.36 -0.42 4.93
N ARG A 64 -9.01 0.77 5.42
CA ARG A 64 -9.97 1.72 5.96
C ARG A 64 -11.00 2.14 4.91
N MET A 65 -10.55 2.51 3.71
CA MET A 65 -11.45 2.91 2.62
C MET A 65 -12.37 1.77 2.17
N ILE A 66 -11.85 0.54 2.09
CA ILE A 66 -12.64 -0.65 1.75
C ILE A 66 -13.71 -0.88 2.82
N ASN A 67 -13.33 -0.81 4.10
CA ASN A 67 -14.27 -1.00 5.21
C ASN A 67 -15.32 0.10 5.28
N ASP A 68 -14.93 1.36 5.09
CA ASP A 68 -15.85 2.49 5.08
C ASP A 68 -16.83 2.39 3.90
N PHE A 69 -16.35 2.02 2.71
CA PHE A 69 -17.21 1.74 1.56
C PHE A 69 -18.17 0.59 1.83
N MET A 70 -17.68 -0.54 2.35
CA MET A 70 -18.52 -1.68 2.71
C MET A 70 -19.60 -1.32 3.73
N LYS A 71 -19.29 -0.46 4.72
CA LYS A 71 -20.26 0.03 5.70
C LYS A 71 -21.28 0.98 5.10
N SER A 72 -20.91 1.85 4.16
CA SER A 72 -21.85 2.75 3.50
C SER A 72 -22.83 2.03 2.56
N TYR A 73 -22.50 0.80 2.13
CA TYR A 73 -23.36 -0.04 1.29
C TYR A 73 -24.10 -1.15 2.06
N ALA A 74 -23.90 -1.25 3.38
CA ALA A 74 -24.62 -2.16 4.28
C ALA A 74 -25.87 -1.49 4.85
#